data_AF-A0A7K1RJV7-F1
#
_entry.id   AF-A0A7K1RJV7-F1
#
_cell.length_a   1.000
_cell.length_b   1.000
_cell.length_c   1.000
_cell.angle_alpha   90.00
_cell.angle_beta   90.00
_cell.angle_gamma   90.00
#
_symmetry.space_group_name_H-M   'P 1'
#
loop_
_entity.id
_entity.type
_entity.pdbx_description
1 polymer ?
#
loop_
_entity_poly.entity_id
_entity_poly.type
_entity_poly.pdbx_seq_one_letter_code
_entity_poly.pdbx_strand_id
1 'polypeptide(L)'
;MWSRFASHIRDAFSHATAAAFAAAVAFYGAHWLFGHQQPIFAAIAAIICLAPGIPNHLRQGINVVIGVTIGIAVGELIFLLPISVLGVQISLAIFAAMFLGALANLAPVTPIQAGASALLVILLGPETGGLVRFLDVIIGVSTGLVFALILFRNATKLHDTAAAPSKDAGQGPQEK
;
A
#
# COMPACT_ATOMS: atom_id res chain seq x y z
N MET A 1 20.21 5.22 26.08
CA MET A 1 19.96 5.76 24.72
C MET A 1 20.49 4.82 23.63
N TRP A 2 21.73 4.33 23.75
CA TRP A 2 22.38 3.43 22.79
C TRP A 2 21.67 2.09 22.53
N SER A 3 21.15 1.44 23.57
CA SER A 3 20.43 0.15 23.46
C SER A 3 19.11 0.26 22.68
N ARG A 4 18.37 1.36 22.85
CA ARG A 4 17.17 1.66 22.07
C ARG A 4 17.53 1.90 20.61
N PHE A 5 18.60 2.62 20.33
CA PHE A 5 19.04 2.86 18.94
C PHE A 5 19.41 1.55 18.22
N ALA A 6 20.15 0.66 18.89
CA ALA A 6 20.54 -0.64 18.34
C ALA A 6 19.33 -1.56 18.05
N SER A 7 18.28 -1.55 18.91
CA SER A 7 17.08 -2.36 18.66
C SER A 7 16.30 -1.87 17.43
N HIS A 8 16.12 -0.56 17.28
CA HIS A 8 15.45 0.02 16.11
C HIS A 8 16.18 -0.29 14.80
N ILE A 9 17.52 -0.27 14.79
CA ILE A 9 18.31 -0.64 13.60
C ILE A 9 18.08 -2.09 13.23
N ARG A 10 18.12 -3.01 14.20
CA ARG A 10 17.91 -4.43 13.94
C ARG A 10 16.51 -4.70 13.38
N ASP A 11 15.49 -4.05 13.94
CA ASP A 11 14.12 -4.20 13.50
C ASP A 11 13.95 -3.60 12.09
N ALA A 12 14.50 -2.41 11.82
CA ALA A 12 14.48 -1.81 10.49
C ALA A 12 15.18 -2.70 9.45
N PHE A 13 16.34 -3.27 9.80
CA PHE A 13 17.08 -4.19 8.94
C PHE A 13 16.26 -5.43 8.59
N SER A 14 15.66 -6.09 9.59
CA SER A 14 14.87 -7.31 9.34
C SER A 14 13.67 -7.04 8.44
N HIS A 15 12.97 -5.91 8.64
CA HIS A 15 11.83 -5.54 7.81
C HIS A 15 12.26 -5.18 6.38
N ALA A 16 13.34 -4.42 6.22
CA ALA A 16 13.87 -4.07 4.91
C ALA A 16 14.32 -5.32 4.13
N THR A 17 15.01 -6.26 4.78
CA THR A 17 15.41 -7.53 4.16
C THR A 17 14.18 -8.34 3.76
N ALA A 18 13.18 -8.47 4.63
CA ALA A 18 11.94 -9.18 4.34
C ALA A 18 11.20 -8.57 3.14
N ALA A 19 11.06 -7.25 3.11
CA ALA A 19 10.41 -6.52 2.02
C ALA A 19 11.17 -6.70 0.69
N ALA A 20 12.51 -6.64 0.70
CA ALA A 20 13.34 -6.84 -0.48
C ALA A 20 13.15 -8.25 -1.08
N PHE A 21 13.18 -9.30 -0.25
CA PHE A 21 12.94 -10.66 -0.71
C PHE A 21 11.50 -10.86 -1.19
N ALA A 22 10.51 -10.35 -0.46
CA ALA A 22 9.11 -10.43 -0.88
C ALA A 22 8.87 -9.75 -2.23
N ALA A 23 9.48 -8.58 -2.46
CA ALA A 23 9.40 -7.86 -3.72
C ALA A 23 10.03 -8.64 -4.88
N ALA A 24 11.21 -9.23 -4.68
CA ALA A 24 11.86 -10.06 -5.68
C ALA A 24 11.02 -11.30 -6.00
N VAL A 25 10.49 -11.98 -4.99
CA VAL A 25 9.60 -13.15 -5.18
C VAL A 25 8.32 -12.77 -5.91
N ALA A 26 7.68 -11.66 -5.55
CA ALA A 26 6.47 -11.18 -6.22
C ALA A 26 6.75 -10.84 -7.70
N PHE A 27 7.85 -10.14 -7.96
CA PHE A 27 8.27 -9.75 -9.30
C PHE A 27 8.52 -10.98 -10.18
N TYR A 28 9.42 -11.88 -9.76
CA TYR A 28 9.76 -13.06 -10.55
C TYR A 28 8.60 -14.06 -10.62
N GLY A 29 7.77 -14.14 -9.58
CA GLY A 29 6.54 -14.93 -9.58
C GLY A 29 5.56 -14.45 -10.65
N ALA A 30 5.28 -13.15 -10.71
CA ALA A 30 4.44 -12.56 -11.76
C ALA A 30 5.05 -12.76 -13.16
N HIS A 31 6.36 -12.56 -13.30
CA HIS A 31 7.05 -12.71 -14.57
C HIS A 31 7.02 -14.16 -15.09
N TRP A 32 7.39 -15.14 -14.27
CA TRP A 32 7.52 -16.53 -14.73
C TRP A 32 6.21 -17.31 -14.75
N LEU A 33 5.31 -17.07 -13.79
CA LEU A 33 4.05 -17.82 -13.72
C LEU A 33 2.96 -17.24 -14.64
N PHE A 34 2.98 -15.93 -14.89
CA PHE A 34 1.94 -15.24 -15.67
C PHE A 34 2.47 -14.57 -16.94
N GLY A 35 3.79 -14.60 -17.19
CA GLY A 35 4.40 -14.06 -18.41
C GLY A 35 4.45 -12.53 -18.45
N HIS A 36 4.27 -11.85 -17.32
CA HIS A 36 4.25 -10.38 -17.27
C HIS A 36 5.66 -9.83 -17.52
N GLN A 37 5.83 -8.95 -18.51
CA GLN A 37 7.16 -8.46 -18.93
C GLN A 37 7.87 -7.67 -17.83
N GLN A 38 7.16 -6.73 -17.19
CA GLN A 38 7.72 -5.84 -16.17
C GLN A 38 6.72 -5.65 -15.02
N PRO A 39 6.60 -6.63 -14.09
CA PRO A 39 5.61 -6.62 -13.01
C PRO A 39 5.99 -5.68 -11.84
N ILE A 40 6.16 -4.39 -12.15
CA ILE A 40 6.57 -3.35 -11.19
C ILE A 40 5.54 -3.21 -10.06
N PHE A 41 4.25 -3.35 -10.39
CA PHE A 41 3.17 -3.29 -9.42
C PHE A 41 3.24 -4.40 -8.37
N ALA A 42 3.68 -5.61 -8.76
CA ALA A 42 3.84 -6.73 -7.84
C ALA A 42 4.96 -6.46 -6.84
N ALA A 43 6.10 -5.94 -7.31
CA ALA A 43 7.21 -5.56 -6.45
C ALA A 43 6.82 -4.45 -5.47
N ILE A 44 6.23 -3.35 -5.95
CA ILE A 44 5.85 -2.20 -5.11
C ILE A 44 4.81 -2.60 -4.07
N ALA A 45 3.78 -3.37 -4.47
CA ALA A 45 2.75 -3.82 -3.55
C ALA A 45 3.33 -4.68 -2.39
N ALA A 46 4.28 -5.57 -2.69
CA ALA A 46 4.97 -6.36 -1.66
C ALA A 46 5.79 -5.48 -0.70
N ILE A 47 6.54 -4.50 -1.21
CA ILE A 47 7.33 -3.56 -0.41
C ILE A 47 6.44 -2.80 0.58
N ILE A 48 5.33 -2.25 0.09
CA ILE A 48 4.46 -1.40 0.90
C ILE A 48 3.66 -2.22 1.90
N CYS A 49 3.32 -3.47 1.54
CA CYS A 49 2.70 -4.40 2.46
C CYS A 49 3.60 -4.72 3.66
N LEU A 50 4.93 -4.84 3.47
CA LEU A 50 5.92 -5.15 4.52
C LEU A 50 6.64 -3.94 5.13
N ALA A 51 6.20 -2.71 4.81
CA ALA A 51 6.86 -1.52 5.31
C ALA A 51 7.03 -1.55 6.85
N PRO A 52 8.18 -1.09 7.39
CA PRO A 52 8.39 -1.03 8.83
C PRO A 52 7.33 -0.16 9.53
N GLY A 53 6.96 -0.52 10.76
CA GLY A 53 6.02 0.26 11.57
C GLY A 53 4.54 0.05 11.23
N ILE A 54 4.23 -0.87 10.31
CA ILE A 54 2.84 -1.26 10.02
C ILE A 54 2.32 -2.19 11.11
N PRO A 55 1.23 -1.82 11.82
CA PRO A 55 0.71 -2.62 12.92
C PRO A 55 -0.08 -3.85 12.46
N ASN A 56 -0.68 -3.78 11.27
CA ASN A 56 -1.48 -4.86 10.70
C ASN A 56 -1.25 -4.91 9.19
N HIS A 57 -0.50 -5.91 8.75
CA HIS A 57 -0.13 -6.06 7.35
C HIS A 57 -1.32 -6.44 6.47
N LEU A 58 -2.34 -7.13 7.01
CA LEU A 58 -3.56 -7.46 6.29
C LEU A 58 -4.38 -6.20 5.94
N ARG A 59 -4.65 -5.33 6.92
CA ARG A 59 -5.33 -4.04 6.68
C ARG A 59 -4.51 -3.17 5.74
N GLN A 60 -3.18 -3.15 5.89
CA GLN A 60 -2.27 -2.45 4.98
C GLN A 60 -2.42 -2.98 3.55
N GLY A 61 -2.39 -4.29 3.34
CA GLY A 61 -2.59 -4.93 2.04
C GLY A 61 -3.92 -4.54 1.39
N ILE A 62 -5.02 -4.57 2.15
CA ILE A 62 -6.35 -4.14 1.67
C ILE A 62 -6.32 -2.67 1.23
N ASN A 63 -5.77 -1.77 2.05
CA ASN A 63 -5.67 -0.35 1.73
C ASN A 63 -4.80 -0.11 0.48
N VAL A 64 -3.73 -0.88 0.30
CA VAL A 64 -2.89 -0.86 -0.92
C VAL A 64 -3.70 -1.29 -2.13
N VAL A 65 -4.40 -2.44 -2.08
CA VAL A 65 -5.24 -2.90 -3.22
C VAL A 65 -6.26 -1.84 -3.61
N ILE A 66 -6.97 -1.26 -2.64
CA ILE A 66 -7.98 -0.22 -2.90
C ILE A 66 -7.34 1.01 -3.55
N GLY A 67 -6.26 1.53 -2.96
CA GLY A 67 -5.56 2.70 -3.49
C GLY A 67 -5.06 2.46 -4.91
N VAL A 68 -4.36 1.34 -5.15
CA VAL A 68 -3.85 1.03 -6.47
C VAL A 68 -4.98 0.86 -7.51
N THR A 69 -6.09 0.21 -7.13
CA THR A 69 -7.25 0.05 -8.02
C THR A 69 -7.79 1.41 -8.48
N ILE A 70 -7.93 2.37 -7.57
CA ILE A 70 -8.33 3.74 -7.90
C ILE A 70 -7.32 4.38 -8.85
N GLY A 71 -6.02 4.26 -8.56
CA GLY A 71 -4.98 4.84 -9.40
C GLY A 71 -4.92 4.25 -10.81
N ILE A 72 -5.08 2.92 -10.95
CA ILE A 72 -5.18 2.25 -12.25
C ILE A 72 -6.40 2.77 -13.01
N ALA A 73 -7.58 2.75 -12.39
CA ALA A 73 -8.81 3.22 -13.04
C ALA A 73 -8.70 4.68 -13.52
N VAL A 74 -8.14 5.57 -12.70
CA VAL A 74 -7.91 6.96 -13.07
C VAL A 74 -6.88 7.09 -14.19
N GLY A 75 -5.74 6.40 -14.08
CA GLY A 75 -4.70 6.46 -15.11
C GLY A 75 -5.19 6.00 -16.49
N GLU A 76 -5.96 4.91 -16.53
CA GLU A 76 -6.61 4.41 -17.75
C GLU A 76 -7.61 5.42 -18.31
N LEU A 77 -8.41 6.06 -17.45
CA LEU A 77 -9.39 7.06 -17.88
C LEU A 77 -8.72 8.33 -18.44
N ILE A 78 -7.57 8.73 -17.89
CA ILE A 78 -6.82 9.89 -18.36
C ILE A 78 -6.27 9.68 -19.78
N PHE A 79 -5.95 8.44 -20.19
CA PHE A 79 -5.56 8.15 -21.57
C PHE A 79 -6.69 8.38 -22.59
N LEU A 80 -7.95 8.39 -22.16
CA LEU A 80 -9.09 8.72 -23.03
C LEU A 80 -9.22 10.23 -23.28
N LEU A 81 -8.51 11.07 -22.52
CA LEU A 81 -8.54 12.52 -22.68
C LEU A 81 -7.48 12.95 -23.71
N PRO A 82 -7.79 13.89 -24.61
CA PRO A 82 -6.84 14.40 -25.62
C PRO A 82 -5.84 15.38 -25.00
N ILE A 83 -5.04 14.93 -24.03
CA ILE A 83 -4.02 15.73 -23.34
C ILE A 83 -2.65 15.40 -23.93
N SER A 84 -2.02 16.37 -24.60
CA SER A 84 -0.71 16.20 -25.23
C SER A 84 0.47 16.55 -24.32
N VAL A 85 0.23 17.32 -23.25
CA VAL A 85 1.29 17.78 -22.35
C VAL A 85 1.43 16.81 -21.17
N LEU A 86 2.52 16.03 -21.17
CA LEU A 86 2.77 15.00 -20.16
C LEU A 86 2.71 15.53 -18.71
N GLY A 87 3.25 16.72 -18.46
CA GLY A 87 3.21 17.33 -17.12
C GLY A 87 1.79 17.63 -16.63
N VAL A 88 0.89 18.04 -17.53
CA VAL A 88 -0.53 18.25 -17.22
C VAL A 88 -1.23 16.91 -17.00
N GLN A 89 -0.94 15.92 -17.85
CA GLN A 89 -1.51 14.58 -17.75
C GLN A 89 -1.16 13.92 -16.41
N ILE A 90 0.12 13.97 -16.00
CA ILE A 90 0.59 13.48 -14.71
C ILE A 90 -0.07 14.23 -13.56
N SER A 91 -0.05 15.56 -13.58
CA SER A 91 -0.61 16.37 -12.49
C SER A 91 -2.10 16.10 -12.28
N LEU A 92 -2.85 16.00 -13.38
CA LEU A 92 -4.29 15.70 -13.35
C LEU A 92 -4.55 14.28 -12.84
N ALA A 93 -3.81 13.28 -13.32
CA ALA A 93 -3.96 11.89 -12.92
C ALA A 93 -3.67 11.70 -11.43
N ILE A 94 -2.55 12.24 -10.93
CA ILE A 94 -2.19 12.17 -9.50
C ILE A 94 -3.24 12.88 -8.66
N PHE A 95 -3.62 14.11 -9.02
CA PHE A 95 -4.62 14.87 -8.27
C PHE A 95 -5.94 14.12 -8.18
N ALA A 96 -6.49 13.67 -9.31
CA ALA A 96 -7.76 12.96 -9.35
C ALA A 96 -7.71 11.65 -8.54
N ALA A 97 -6.64 10.87 -8.69
CA ALA A 97 -6.49 9.60 -7.98
C ALA A 97 -6.33 9.79 -6.46
N MET A 98 -5.49 10.73 -6.04
CA MET A 98 -5.32 11.04 -4.61
C MET A 98 -6.60 11.60 -4.00
N PHE A 99 -7.32 12.47 -4.73
CA PHE A 99 -8.59 13.03 -4.29
C PHE A 99 -9.63 11.92 -4.07
N LEU A 100 -9.83 11.04 -5.06
CA LEU A 100 -10.74 9.90 -4.95
C LEU A 100 -10.31 8.92 -3.85
N GLY A 101 -9.01 8.64 -3.71
CA GLY A 101 -8.46 7.79 -2.65
C GLY A 101 -8.66 8.38 -1.26
N ALA A 102 -8.62 9.71 -1.11
CA ALA A 102 -8.87 10.39 0.16
C ALA A 102 -10.35 10.33 0.57
N LEU A 103 -11.28 10.34 -0.39
CA LEU A 103 -12.72 10.21 -0.12
C LEU A 103 -13.09 8.86 0.50
N ALA A 104 -12.27 7.83 0.32
CA ALA A 104 -12.50 6.53 0.95
C ALA A 104 -12.36 6.56 2.49
N ASN A 105 -11.81 7.65 3.06
CA ASN A 105 -11.58 7.80 4.51
C ASN A 105 -10.84 6.60 5.14
N LEU A 106 -9.88 6.06 4.39
CA LEU A 106 -9.03 4.92 4.78
C LEU A 106 -7.67 5.40 5.30
N ALA A 107 -6.78 4.45 5.59
CA ALA A 107 -5.42 4.77 6.03
C ALA A 107 -4.67 5.60 4.98
N PRO A 108 -3.69 6.45 5.39
CA PRO A 108 -2.96 7.35 4.49
C PRO A 108 -2.29 6.66 3.29
N VAL A 109 -1.97 5.37 3.40
CA VAL A 109 -1.43 4.58 2.27
C VAL A 109 -2.38 4.55 1.08
N THR A 110 -3.70 4.61 1.28
CA THR A 110 -4.70 4.50 0.21
C THR A 110 -4.60 5.65 -0.79
N PRO A 111 -4.74 6.94 -0.39
CA PRO A 111 -4.55 8.05 -1.33
C PRO A 111 -3.13 8.11 -1.89
N ILE A 112 -2.11 7.78 -1.10
CA ILE A 112 -0.71 7.74 -1.57
C ILE A 112 -0.55 6.73 -2.72
N GLN A 113 -1.12 5.53 -2.56
CA GLN A 113 -1.06 4.49 -3.60
C GLN A 113 -1.92 4.80 -4.81
N ALA A 114 -3.07 5.47 -4.63
CA ALA A 114 -3.84 5.94 -5.76
C ALA A 114 -3.03 6.91 -6.62
N GLY A 115 -2.40 7.92 -6.02
CA GLY A 115 -1.54 8.86 -6.74
C GLY A 115 -0.33 8.20 -7.40
N ALA A 116 0.42 7.38 -6.65
CA ALA A 116 1.60 6.69 -7.17
C ALA A 116 1.27 5.73 -8.32
N SER A 117 0.15 5.01 -8.22
CA SER A 117 -0.29 4.08 -9.25
C SER A 117 -0.77 4.79 -10.51
N ALA A 118 -1.50 5.90 -10.36
CA ALA A 118 -1.89 6.73 -11.50
C ALA A 118 -0.66 7.27 -12.24
N LEU A 119 0.35 7.76 -11.51
CA LEU A 119 1.63 8.18 -12.10
C LEU A 119 2.29 7.04 -12.89
N LEU A 120 2.41 5.85 -12.30
CA LEU A 120 3.01 4.70 -12.97
C LEU A 120 2.25 4.30 -14.23
N VAL A 121 0.91 4.34 -14.20
CA VAL A 121 0.07 4.04 -15.37
C VAL A 121 0.36 5.03 -16.50
N ILE A 122 0.43 6.33 -16.20
CA ILE A 122 0.76 7.35 -17.20
C ILE A 122 2.17 7.14 -17.78
N LEU A 123 3.17 6.88 -16.92
CA LEU A 123 4.56 6.74 -17.36
C LEU A 123 4.84 5.44 -18.12
N LEU A 124 4.16 4.34 -17.78
CA LEU A 124 4.33 3.05 -18.43
C LEU A 124 3.52 2.95 -19.73
N GLY A 125 2.63 3.91 -20.00
CA GLY A 125 1.81 3.94 -21.20
C GLY A 125 0.69 2.89 -21.21
N PRO A 126 -0.19 2.89 -22.22
CA PRO A 126 -1.35 2.00 -22.27
C PRO A 126 -1.03 0.55 -22.67
N GLU A 127 0.20 0.26 -23.11
CA GLU A 127 0.63 -1.05 -23.62
C GLU A 127 0.39 -2.19 -22.62
N THR A 128 0.57 -1.91 -21.33
CA THR A 128 0.23 -2.85 -20.26
C THR A 128 -1.19 -2.55 -19.80
N GLY A 129 -2.16 -3.41 -20.14
CA GLY A 129 -3.55 -3.19 -19.74
C GLY A 129 -3.73 -3.15 -18.22
N GLY A 130 -4.66 -2.31 -17.75
CA GLY A 130 -4.95 -2.12 -16.32
C GLY A 130 -5.25 -3.42 -15.54
N LEU A 131 -5.81 -4.45 -16.20
CA LEU A 131 -6.03 -5.76 -15.57
C LEU A 131 -4.73 -6.48 -15.20
N VAL A 132 -3.71 -6.40 -16.06
CA VAL A 132 -2.38 -6.99 -15.78
C VAL A 132 -1.76 -6.32 -14.56
N ARG A 133 -1.82 -4.98 -14.51
CA ARG A 133 -1.37 -4.19 -13.36
C ARG A 133 -2.12 -4.54 -12.09
N PHE A 134 -3.43 -4.73 -12.17
CA PHE A 134 -4.24 -5.12 -11.01
C PHE A 134 -3.87 -6.51 -10.51
N LEU A 135 -3.69 -7.49 -11.41
CA LEU A 135 -3.24 -8.84 -11.04
C LEU A 135 -1.86 -8.81 -10.38
N ASP A 136 -0.93 -8.01 -10.90
CA ASP A 136 0.38 -7.79 -10.27
C ASP A 136 0.25 -7.33 -8.83
N VAL A 137 -0.64 -6.37 -8.54
CA VAL A 137 -0.88 -5.89 -7.17
C VAL A 137 -1.37 -7.01 -6.27
N ILE A 138 -2.28 -7.85 -6.75
CA ILE A 138 -2.79 -8.99 -5.98
C ILE A 138 -1.66 -9.97 -5.67
N ILE A 139 -0.80 -10.27 -6.65
CA ILE A 139 0.38 -11.13 -6.47
C ILE A 139 1.33 -10.51 -5.43
N GLY A 140 1.61 -9.21 -5.53
CA GLY A 140 2.48 -8.48 -4.61
C GLY A 140 1.96 -8.44 -3.18
N VAL A 141 0.70 -8.05 -2.98
CA VAL A 141 0.06 -8.04 -1.65
C VAL A 141 0.00 -9.46 -1.07
N SER A 142 -0.37 -10.47 -1.87
CA SER A 142 -0.43 -11.85 -1.39
C SER A 142 0.94 -12.37 -0.95
N THR A 143 1.97 -12.14 -1.77
CA THR A 143 3.35 -12.48 -1.43
C THR A 143 3.80 -11.75 -0.17
N GLY A 144 3.48 -10.46 -0.07
CA GLY A 144 3.82 -9.66 1.09
C GLY A 144 3.18 -10.17 2.38
N LEU A 145 1.90 -10.56 2.31
CA LEU A 145 1.19 -11.15 3.44
C LEU A 145 1.77 -12.50 3.86
N VAL A 146 2.15 -13.35 2.90
CA VAL A 146 2.84 -14.63 3.21
C VAL A 146 4.13 -14.38 3.98
N PHE A 147 4.95 -13.43 3.53
CA PHE A 147 6.18 -13.08 4.26
C PHE A 147 5.89 -12.49 5.64
N ALA A 148 4.88 -11.63 5.74
CA ALA A 148 4.49 -11.05 7.03
C ALA A 148 4.02 -12.12 8.02
N LEU A 149 3.27 -13.13 7.56
CA LEU A 149 2.81 -14.26 8.38
C LEU A 149 3.97 -15.12 8.88
N ILE A 150 4.97 -15.37 8.04
CA ILE A 150 6.13 -16.20 8.39
C ILE A 150 7.07 -15.47 9.35
N LEU A 151 7.30 -14.17 9.11
CA LEU A 151 8.36 -13.40 9.78
C LEU A 151 7.85 -12.59 10.98
N PHE A 152 6.59 -12.17 10.97
CA PHE A 152 6.01 -11.30 11.98
C PHE A 152 4.84 -11.99 12.71
N ARG A 153 5.08 -12.42 13.95
CA ARG A 153 4.14 -13.19 14.79
C ARG A 153 2.75 -12.52 14.99
N ASN A 154 2.64 -11.21 14.80
CA ASN A 154 1.40 -10.43 15.00
C ASN A 154 0.79 -9.86 13.70
N ALA A 155 1.22 -10.31 12.51
CA ALA A 155 0.89 -9.68 11.22
C ALA A 155 -0.61 -9.51 10.92
N THR A 156 -1.49 -10.33 11.51
CA THR A 156 -2.92 -10.43 11.19
C THR A 156 -3.87 -9.98 12.29
N LYS A 157 -3.37 -9.58 13.47
CA LYS A 157 -4.27 -9.19 14.57
C LYS A 157 -5.00 -7.89 14.20
N LEU A 158 -6.27 -8.02 13.85
CA LEU A 158 -7.22 -6.92 13.75
C LEU A 158 -7.49 -6.46 15.19
N HIS A 159 -6.69 -5.53 15.71
CA HIS A 159 -7.07 -4.85 16.94
C HIS A 159 -8.23 -3.91 16.62
N ASP A 160 -9.45 -4.42 16.80
CA ASP A 160 -10.63 -3.59 16.96
C ASP A 160 -10.55 -2.93 18.35
N THR A 161 -9.72 -1.90 18.47
CA THR A 161 -9.80 -0.97 19.60
C THR A 161 -10.70 0.19 19.19
N ALA A 162 -11.97 -0.10 18.94
CA ALA A 162 -13.03 0.89 18.97
C ALA A 162 -13.87 0.62 20.23
N ALA A 163 -13.94 1.64 21.09
CA ALA A 163 -14.78 1.73 22.29
C ALA A 163 -14.41 0.85 23.51
N ALA A 164 -13.42 1.31 24.28
CA ALA A 164 -13.57 1.28 25.74
C ALA A 164 -14.11 2.65 26.16
N PRO A 165 -15.35 2.77 26.67
CA PRO A 165 -15.83 4.04 27.21
C PRO A 165 -15.02 4.39 28.46
N SER A 166 -14.45 5.59 28.48
CA SER A 166 -13.80 6.18 29.65
C SER A 166 -14.81 6.28 30.80
N LYS A 167 -14.74 5.34 31.74
CA LYS A 167 -15.51 5.31 33.00
C LYS A 167 -14.96 6.33 34.02
N ASP A 168 -14.76 7.59 33.62
CA ASP A 168 -14.21 8.64 34.50
C ASP A 168 -14.93 10.00 34.38
N ALA A 169 -16.21 9.99 33.99
CA ALA A 169 -17.07 11.17 34.08
C ALA A 169 -18.17 10.92 35.11
N GLY A 170 -17.85 11.03 36.40
CA GLY A 170 -18.87 10.87 37.45
C GLY A 170 -18.38 10.78 38.89
N GLN A 171 -17.39 11.56 39.31
CA GLN A 171 -17.20 11.88 40.73
C GLN A 171 -17.23 13.40 40.89
N GLY A 172 -18.44 13.91 41.15
CA GLY A 172 -18.64 15.30 41.59
C GLY A 172 -18.09 15.51 43.01
N PRO A 173 -17.83 16.76 43.41
CA PRO A 173 -17.19 17.07 44.68
C PRO A 173 -18.08 16.68 45.86
N GLN A 174 -17.51 15.95 46.83
CA GLN A 174 -18.13 15.76 48.15
C GLN A 174 -18.05 17.09 48.91
N GLU A 175 -19.19 17.76 49.05
CA GLU A 175 -19.38 18.93 49.90
C GLU A 175 -19.36 18.48 51.37
N LYS A 176 -18.61 19.19 52.22
CA LYS A 176 -18.56 19.00 53.68
C LYS A 176 -19.39 20.07 54.37
#